data_AF-A0A2S8BQV6-F1
#
_entry.id   AF-A0A2S8BQV6-F1
#
_cell.length_a   1.000
_cell.length_b   1.000
_cell.length_c   1.000
_cell.angle_alpha   90.00
_cell.angle_beta   90.00
_cell.angle_gamma   90.00
#
_symmetry.space_group_name_H-M   'P 1'
#
loop_
_entity.id
_entity.type
_entity.pdbx_description
1 polymer ?
#
loop_
_entity_poly.entity_id
_entity_poly.type
_entity_poly.pdbx_seq_one_letter_code
_entity_poly.pdbx_strand_id
1 'polypeptide(L)'
;MAAAAGVDIARVERFAHPVLLERARAAELATAAHPVLADGPAVLTLLEVITTALMARGLSTDSTTWDAWRNEDGRWTVQLAWKAGRSDNVAHFRYAPGAHGGTVTAVDDEANALIDPNFERPLRPLAPVAQLAFTEPALPPVVDEAPEPQPAPARSRRGKPAIPAWEDVLLGVRSSGQG
;
A
#
# COMPACT_ATOMS: atom_id res chain seq x y z
N MET A 1 -12.35 10.69 40.94
CA MET A 1 -12.00 12.12 41.10
C MET A 1 -10.60 12.32 40.55
N ALA A 2 -10.47 13.08 39.48
CA ALA A 2 -9.24 13.38 38.78
C ALA A 2 -8.56 14.60 39.41
N ALA A 3 -7.36 14.42 39.98
CA ALA A 3 -6.47 15.50 40.41
C ALA A 3 -5.08 14.94 40.73
N ALA A 4 -4.19 14.88 39.75
CA ALA A 4 -2.72 14.90 39.93
C ALA A 4 -2.00 14.71 38.58
N ALA A 5 -2.10 15.70 37.68
CA ALA A 5 -1.14 15.84 36.60
C ALA A 5 -1.01 17.33 36.21
N GLY A 6 -0.96 18.21 37.23
CA GLY A 6 -0.48 19.57 37.09
C GLY A 6 1.05 19.58 37.01
N VAL A 7 1.61 18.82 36.07
CA VAL A 7 3.00 19.03 35.65
C VAL A 7 3.00 20.43 35.03
N ASP A 8 3.65 21.35 35.73
CA ASP A 8 3.78 22.75 35.39
C ASP A 8 4.22 22.89 33.92
N ILE A 9 3.31 23.33 33.04
CA ILE A 9 3.54 23.44 31.59
C ILE A 9 4.79 24.29 31.33
N ALA A 10 5.07 25.29 32.17
CA ALA A 10 6.27 26.12 32.06
C ALA A 10 7.58 25.34 32.33
N ARG A 11 7.52 24.29 33.16
CA ARG A 11 8.66 23.37 33.38
C ARG A 11 8.84 22.45 32.18
N VAL A 12 7.74 21.95 31.59
CA VAL A 12 7.79 21.17 30.34
C VAL A 12 8.39 22.00 29.21
N GLU A 13 7.97 23.24 29.01
CA GLU A 13 8.49 24.13 27.97
C GLU A 13 10.01 24.38 28.12
N ARG A 14 10.49 24.64 29.34
CA ARG A 14 11.91 24.91 29.61
C ARG A 14 12.82 23.70 29.36
N PHE A 15 12.35 22.48 29.62
CA PHE A 15 13.09 21.25 29.33
C PHE A 15 12.77 20.68 27.94
N ALA A 16 11.65 21.08 27.32
CA ALA A 16 11.28 20.68 25.97
C ALA A 16 12.17 21.35 24.95
N HIS A 17 12.51 22.63 25.09
CA HIS A 17 13.32 23.33 24.09
C HIS A 17 14.68 22.66 23.80
N PRO A 18 15.51 22.28 24.81
CA PRO A 18 16.78 21.60 24.55
C PRO A 18 16.60 20.20 23.95
N VAL A 19 15.60 19.44 24.43
CA VAL A 19 15.34 18.07 23.94
C VAL A 19 14.80 18.09 22.52
N LEU A 20 13.92 19.04 22.19
CA LEU A 20 13.40 19.22 20.84
C LEU A 20 14.50 19.66 19.87
N LEU A 21 15.43 20.54 20.31
CA LEU A 21 16.56 20.95 19.48
C LEU A 21 17.52 19.78 19.21
N GLU A 22 17.82 18.96 20.22
CA GLU A 22 18.64 17.76 20.05
C GLU A 22 18.00 16.79 19.03
N ARG A 23 16.68 16.58 19.13
CA ARG A 23 15.92 15.73 18.20
C ARG A 23 15.93 16.28 16.77
N ALA A 24 15.69 17.58 16.61
CA ALA A 24 15.75 18.24 15.31
C ALA A 24 17.15 18.11 14.69
N ARG A 25 18.20 18.36 15.48
CA ARG A 25 19.59 18.20 15.04
C ARG A 25 19.91 16.75 14.65
N ALA A 26 19.43 15.77 15.40
CA ALA A 26 19.62 14.37 15.05
C ALA A 26 18.93 14.01 13.72
N ALA A 27 17.72 14.54 13.48
CA ALA A 27 17.03 14.39 12.21
C ALA A 27 17.83 15.03 11.06
N GLU A 28 18.31 16.27 11.24
CA GLU A 28 19.16 16.95 10.24
C GLU A 28 20.42 16.14 9.90
N LEU A 29 21.16 15.68 10.91
CA LEU A 29 22.36 14.86 10.72
C LEU A 29 22.05 13.56 9.98
N ALA A 30 20.94 12.92 10.30
CA ALA A 30 20.53 11.69 9.62
C ALA A 30 20.09 11.93 8.18
N THR A 31 19.43 13.04 7.87
CA THR A 31 19.08 13.39 6.48
C THR A 31 20.31 13.63 5.61
N ALA A 32 21.41 14.11 6.22
CA ALA A 32 22.70 14.31 5.57
C ALA A 32 23.59 13.05 5.55
N ALA A 33 23.16 11.95 6.18
CA ALA A 33 23.91 10.70 6.25
C ALA A 33 23.63 9.79 5.05
N HIS A 34 24.48 8.78 4.85
CA HIS A 34 24.43 7.90 3.69
C HIS A 34 23.64 6.60 3.99
N PRO A 35 22.55 6.29 3.25
CA PRO A 35 21.81 5.06 3.45
C PRO A 35 22.63 3.84 3.08
N VAL A 36 22.58 2.79 3.90
CA VAL A 36 23.22 1.50 3.62
C VAL A 36 22.31 0.65 2.76
N LEU A 37 22.74 0.39 1.53
CA LEU A 37 22.10 -0.48 0.56
C LEU A 37 22.77 -1.87 0.56
N ALA A 38 22.27 -2.78 -0.28
CA ALA A 38 22.80 -4.14 -0.38
C ALA A 38 24.26 -4.20 -0.86
N ASP A 39 24.66 -3.24 -1.70
CA ASP A 39 26.01 -3.08 -2.24
C ASP A 39 26.91 -2.16 -1.38
N GLY A 40 26.37 -1.59 -0.29
CA GLY A 40 27.08 -0.74 0.65
C GLY A 40 26.43 0.64 0.84
N PRO A 41 27.10 1.57 1.56
CA PRO A 41 26.61 2.94 1.72
C PRO A 41 26.47 3.64 0.36
N ALA A 42 25.31 4.27 0.14
CA ALA A 42 25.06 5.06 -1.05
C ALA A 42 25.97 6.29 -1.10
N VAL A 43 26.30 6.74 -2.31
CA VAL A 43 27.04 7.99 -2.52
C VAL A 43 26.19 9.21 -2.16
N LEU A 44 24.88 9.14 -2.44
CA LEU A 44 23.93 10.20 -2.13
C LEU A 44 23.55 10.17 -0.65
N THR A 45 23.16 11.34 -0.14
CA THR A 45 22.57 11.48 1.20
C THR A 45 21.15 10.91 1.25
N LEU A 46 20.66 10.61 2.45
CA LEU A 46 19.30 10.13 2.65
C LEU A 46 18.26 11.08 2.05
N LEU A 47 18.43 12.39 2.24
CA LEU A 47 17.52 13.39 1.69
C LEU A 47 17.47 13.33 0.16
N GLU A 48 18.62 13.23 -0.50
CA GLU A 48 18.69 13.18 -1.97
C GLU A 48 18.06 11.89 -2.52
N VAL A 49 18.33 10.74 -1.89
CA VAL A 49 17.75 9.45 -2.27
C VAL A 49 16.23 9.51 -2.15
N ILE A 50 15.71 9.94 -1.00
CA ILE A 50 14.25 10.00 -0.77
C ILE A 50 13.59 11.02 -1.68
N THR A 51 14.18 12.20 -1.87
CA THR A 51 13.63 13.23 -2.76
C THR A 51 13.52 12.69 -4.19
N THR A 52 14.57 12.04 -4.68
CA THR A 52 14.57 11.39 -6.00
C THR A 52 13.47 10.32 -6.09
N ALA A 53 13.34 9.49 -5.07
CA ALA A 53 12.37 8.41 -5.04
C ALA A 53 10.91 8.89 -4.93
N LEU A 54 10.66 9.99 -4.22
CA LEU A 54 9.34 10.63 -4.17
C LEU A 54 8.98 11.25 -5.53
N MET A 55 9.91 11.98 -6.16
CA MET A 55 9.70 12.58 -7.49
C MET A 55 9.44 11.52 -8.56
N ALA A 56 10.21 10.43 -8.58
CA ALA A 56 10.01 9.33 -9.52
C ALA A 56 8.64 8.66 -9.38
N ARG A 57 8.01 8.75 -8.20
CA ARG A 57 6.66 8.22 -7.91
C ARG A 57 5.55 9.27 -8.07
N GLY A 58 5.87 10.48 -8.51
CA GLY A 58 4.92 11.58 -8.62
C GLY A 58 4.37 12.07 -7.26
N LEU A 59 5.11 11.84 -6.18
CA LEU A 59 4.75 12.29 -4.83
C LEU A 59 5.33 13.68 -4.54
N SER A 60 4.64 14.45 -3.70
CA SER A 60 5.14 15.76 -3.28
C SER A 60 6.31 15.62 -2.31
N THR A 61 7.38 16.38 -2.55
CA THR A 61 8.56 16.50 -1.69
C THR A 61 8.39 17.56 -0.60
N ASP A 62 7.47 18.50 -0.82
CA ASP A 62 7.30 19.71 -0.02
C ASP A 62 6.48 19.45 1.24
N SER A 63 5.71 18.36 1.24
CA SER A 63 4.87 17.90 2.34
C SER A 63 5.53 16.74 3.09
N THR A 64 6.82 16.88 3.42
CA THR A 64 7.58 15.92 4.22
C THR A 64 7.89 16.50 5.59
N THR A 65 7.91 15.65 6.61
CA THR A 65 8.25 16.04 7.98
C THR A 65 9.20 15.03 8.59
N TRP A 66 10.23 15.54 9.23
CA TRP A 66 11.27 14.75 9.86
C TRP A 66 11.23 14.92 11.38
N ASP A 67 11.37 13.82 12.09
CA ASP A 67 11.51 13.79 13.53
C ASP A 67 12.54 12.71 13.91
N ALA A 68 13.11 12.82 15.09
CA ALA A 68 14.00 11.81 15.62
C ALA A 68 13.84 11.66 17.13
N TRP A 69 14.15 10.48 17.63
CA TRP A 69 14.22 10.20 19.06
C TRP A 69 15.31 9.18 19.35
N ARG A 70 15.79 9.20 20.58
CA ARG A 70 16.76 8.22 21.06
C ARG A 70 16.00 7.11 21.78
N ASN A 71 16.23 5.87 21.37
CA ASN A 71 15.62 4.71 22.01
C ASN A 71 16.31 4.41 23.34
N GLU A 72 15.74 3.49 24.13
CA GLU A 72 16.31 3.03 25.41
C GLU A 72 17.71 2.42 25.24
N ASP A 73 18.01 1.86 24.08
CA ASP A 73 19.32 1.31 23.72
C ASP A 73 20.37 2.38 23.33
N GLY A 74 19.99 3.66 23.38
CA GLY A 74 20.85 4.78 23.06
C GLY A 74 21.03 5.04 21.56
N ARG A 75 20.36 4.30 20.67
CA ARG A 75 20.40 4.51 19.21
C ARG A 75 19.35 5.51 18.77
N TRP A 76 19.67 6.30 17.75
CA TRP A 76 18.75 7.23 17.13
C TRP A 76 17.83 6.52 16.14
N THR A 77 16.53 6.70 16.31
CA THR A 77 15.53 6.45 15.26
C THR A 77 15.08 7.78 14.69
N VAL A 78 14.95 7.81 13.38
CA VAL A 78 14.55 8.97 12.59
C VAL A 78 13.32 8.56 11.81
N GLN A 79 12.27 9.37 11.89
CA GLN A 79 11.02 9.15 11.18
C GLN A 79 10.89 10.20 10.09
N LEU A 80 10.63 9.73 8.87
CA LEU A 80 10.08 10.54 7.80
C LEU A 80 8.57 10.30 7.76
N ALA A 81 7.79 11.37 7.74
CA ALA A 81 6.37 11.34 7.41
C ALA A 81 6.11 12.07 6.09
N TRP A 82 5.24 11.50 5.24
CA TRP A 82 4.83 12.13 3.98
C TRP A 82 3.40 11.74 3.58
N LYS A 83 2.82 12.53 2.67
CA LYS A 83 1.50 12.28 2.09
C LYS A 83 1.60 11.60 0.72
N ALA A 84 0.78 10.56 0.52
CA ALA A 84 0.55 9.94 -0.79
C ALA A 84 -0.95 9.95 -1.08
N GLY A 85 -1.41 10.93 -1.87
CA GLY A 85 -2.84 11.16 -2.08
C GLY A 85 -3.54 11.49 -0.75
N ARG A 86 -4.40 10.57 -0.28
CA ARG A 86 -5.12 10.71 1.00
C ARG A 86 -4.47 9.95 2.15
N SER A 87 -3.39 9.22 1.89
CA SER A 87 -2.71 8.41 2.89
C SER A 87 -1.59 9.19 3.57
N ASP A 88 -1.54 9.07 4.90
CA ASP A 88 -0.38 9.39 5.72
C ASP A 88 0.54 8.19 5.76
N ASN A 89 1.81 8.40 5.46
CA ASN A 89 2.82 7.35 5.47
C ASN A 89 3.97 7.78 6.38
N VAL A 90 4.60 6.78 6.98
CA VAL A 90 5.77 6.97 7.82
C VAL A 90 6.82 5.93 7.45
N ALA A 91 8.09 6.30 7.57
CA ALA A 91 9.22 5.43 7.35
C ALA A 91 10.26 5.68 8.44
N HIS A 92 10.84 4.62 8.97
CA HIS A 92 11.80 4.70 10.06
C HIS A 92 13.20 4.28 9.63
N PHE A 93 14.17 5.09 10.02
CA PHE A 93 15.58 4.86 9.79
C PHE A 93 16.33 4.85 11.12
N ARG A 94 17.36 4.03 11.22
CA ARG A 94 18.30 4.06 12.33
C ARG A 94 19.55 4.80 11.90
N TYR A 95 19.90 5.85 12.64
CA TYR A 95 21.07 6.67 12.40
C TYR A 95 22.26 6.21 13.27
N ALA A 96 23.41 6.02 12.62
CA ALA A 96 24.69 5.75 13.25
C ALA A 96 25.69 6.87 12.88
N PRO A 97 26.11 7.72 13.85
CA PRO A 97 27.14 8.71 13.61
C PRO A 97 28.46 8.06 13.18
N GLY A 98 29.18 8.70 12.27
CA GLY A 98 30.44 8.18 11.75
C GLY A 98 31.20 9.21 10.93
N ALA A 99 32.28 8.76 10.30
CA ALA A 99 32.98 9.57 9.30
C ALA A 99 32.02 9.97 8.18
N HIS A 100 32.24 11.14 7.58
CA HIS A 100 31.43 11.66 6.47
C HIS A 100 29.93 11.83 6.79
N GLY A 101 29.59 12.18 8.04
CA GLY A 101 28.19 12.43 8.45
C GLY A 101 27.46 11.21 9.00
N GLY A 102 28.01 10.01 8.78
CA GLY A 102 27.47 8.74 9.30
C GLY A 102 26.60 8.00 8.29
N THR A 103 25.91 6.97 8.78
CA THR A 103 25.09 6.08 7.96
C THR A 103 23.69 5.94 8.51
N VAL A 104 22.73 5.64 7.64
CA VAL A 104 21.36 5.30 8.01
C VAL A 104 20.96 3.93 7.47
N THR A 105 20.20 3.19 8.26
CA THR A 105 19.69 1.86 7.90
C THR A 105 18.18 1.85 7.99
N ALA A 106 17.49 1.26 7.01
CA ALA A 106 16.05 1.12 7.04
C ALA A 106 15.62 0.20 8.19
N VAL A 107 14.55 0.58 8.90
CA VAL A 107 13.99 -0.19 10.02
C VAL A 107 12.70 -0.91 9.61
N ASP A 108 11.97 -0.38 8.65
CA ASP A 108 10.71 -0.91 8.15
C ASP A 108 10.66 -1.03 6.61
N ASP A 109 9.57 -1.61 6.10
CA ASP A 109 9.37 -1.87 4.68
C ASP A 109 9.22 -0.55 3.89
N GLU A 110 8.57 0.44 4.47
CA GLU A 110 8.42 1.78 3.91
C GLU A 110 9.77 2.48 3.71
N ALA A 111 10.66 2.42 4.69
CA ALA A 111 12.02 2.93 4.60
C ALA A 111 12.84 2.18 3.54
N ASN A 112 12.76 0.86 3.50
CA ASN A 112 13.44 0.05 2.48
C ASN A 112 12.95 0.42 1.08
N ALA A 113 11.64 0.54 0.89
CA ALA A 113 11.04 0.93 -0.38
C ALA A 113 11.50 2.33 -0.83
N LEU A 114 11.73 3.26 0.09
CA LEU A 114 12.21 4.60 -0.25
C LEU A 114 13.66 4.64 -0.72
N ILE A 115 14.53 3.81 -0.17
CA ILE A 115 15.97 3.81 -0.48
C ILE A 115 16.39 2.79 -1.53
N ASP A 116 15.55 1.81 -1.84
CA ASP A 116 15.81 0.82 -2.89
C ASP A 116 15.69 1.48 -4.28
N PRO A 117 16.79 1.57 -5.05
CA PRO A 117 16.80 2.20 -6.37
C PRO A 117 15.99 1.40 -7.42
N ASN A 118 15.72 0.11 -7.17
CA ASN A 118 14.99 -0.76 -8.07
C ASN A 118 13.51 -0.93 -7.66
N PHE A 119 13.03 -0.14 -6.70
CA PHE A 119 11.68 -0.34 -6.17
C PHE A 119 10.59 0.04 -7.17
N GLU A 120 10.16 -0.93 -7.95
CA GLU A 120 8.87 -0.93 -8.64
C GLU A 120 7.86 -1.68 -7.76
N ARG A 121 6.94 -0.97 -7.10
CA ARG A 121 5.90 -1.65 -6.31
C ARG A 121 5.08 -2.53 -7.26
N PRO A 122 5.08 -3.87 -7.14
CA PRO A 122 4.18 -4.68 -7.93
C PRO A 122 2.75 -4.28 -7.56
N LEU A 123 1.94 -3.94 -8.58
CA LEU A 123 0.53 -3.62 -8.39
C LEU A 123 -0.13 -4.83 -7.72
N ARG A 124 -0.56 -4.70 -6.46
CA ARG A 124 -1.44 -5.72 -5.86
C ARG A 124 -2.72 -5.73 -6.70
N PRO A 125 -3.12 -6.88 -7.28
CA PRO A 125 -4.40 -6.96 -7.95
C PRO A 125 -5.49 -6.64 -6.92
N LEU A 126 -6.22 -5.55 -7.16
CA LEU A 126 -7.39 -5.21 -6.36
C LEU A 126 -8.46 -6.25 -6.66
N ALA A 127 -8.99 -6.89 -5.62
CA ALA A 127 -10.15 -7.75 -5.78
C ALA A 127 -11.31 -6.90 -6.34
N PRO A 128 -12.06 -7.39 -7.36
CA PRO A 128 -13.24 -6.70 -7.83
C PRO A 128 -14.21 -6.46 -6.67
N VAL A 129 -14.62 -5.21 -6.48
CA VAL A 129 -15.65 -4.86 -5.49
C VAL A 129 -16.97 -5.47 -5.97
N ALA A 130 -17.48 -6.45 -5.22
CA ALA A 130 -18.82 -6.99 -5.47
C ALA A 130 -19.85 -5.88 -5.27
N GLN A 131 -20.50 -5.45 -6.35
CA GLN A 131 -21.68 -4.60 -6.27
C GLN A 131 -22.80 -5.42 -5.62
N LEU A 132 -23.08 -5.14 -4.36
CA LEU A 132 -24.24 -5.70 -3.66
C LEU A 132 -25.49 -5.17 -4.36
N ALA A 133 -26.11 -6.01 -5.18
CA ALA A 133 -27.42 -5.74 -5.76
C ALA A 133 -28.44 -5.75 -4.63
N PHE A 134 -28.95 -4.56 -4.28
CA PHE A 134 -30.13 -4.46 -3.43
C PHE A 134 -31.33 -5.00 -4.22
N THR A 135 -31.78 -6.21 -3.87
CA THR A 135 -33.02 -6.77 -4.40
C THR A 135 -34.19 -5.95 -3.86
N GLU A 136 -34.79 -5.15 -4.75
CA GLU A 136 -36.13 -4.60 -4.54
C GLU A 136 -37.13 -5.77 -4.62
N PRO A 137 -37.96 -6.01 -3.59
CA PRO A 137 -38.87 -7.16 -3.59
C PRO A 137 -39.99 -6.94 -4.62
N ALA A 138 -39.98 -7.75 -5.70
CA ALA A 138 -41.03 -7.78 -6.69
C ALA A 138 -42.30 -8.44 -6.13
N LEU A 139 -43.43 -7.74 -6.23
CA LEU A 139 -44.77 -8.25 -5.90
C LEU A 139 -45.11 -9.46 -6.78
N PRO A 140 -45.83 -10.48 -6.25
CA PRO A 140 -46.12 -11.70 -7.00
C PRO A 140 -47.12 -11.44 -8.14
N PRO A 141 -46.93 -12.06 -9.32
CA PRO A 141 -47.85 -11.94 -10.45
C PRO A 141 -49.11 -12.80 -10.23
N VAL A 142 -50.26 -12.24 -10.58
CA VAL A 142 -51.54 -12.94 -10.70
C VAL A 142 -51.46 -13.86 -11.92
N VAL A 143 -51.80 -15.13 -11.74
CA VAL A 143 -51.78 -16.17 -12.78
C VAL A 143 -53.23 -16.47 -13.15
N ASP A 144 -53.56 -16.41 -14.44
CA ASP A 144 -54.69 -17.17 -14.99
C ASP A 144 -54.37 -17.65 -16.42
N GLU A 145 -54.49 -18.98 -16.56
CA GLU A 145 -54.90 -19.87 -17.68
C GLU A 145 -54.89 -19.35 -19.14
N ALA A 146 -54.72 -20.11 -20.23
CA ALA A 146 -54.36 -21.48 -20.63
C ALA A 146 -54.48 -21.49 -22.20
N PRO A 147 -54.00 -22.51 -22.96
CA PRO A 147 -53.45 -22.35 -24.32
C PRO A 147 -54.36 -22.83 -25.48
N GLU A 148 -54.07 -22.42 -26.73
CA GLU A 148 -54.51 -23.16 -27.93
C GLU A 148 -53.46 -23.18 -29.09
N PRO A 149 -53.35 -24.27 -29.87
CA PRO A 149 -52.22 -24.58 -30.77
C PRO A 149 -52.56 -24.44 -32.28
N GLN A 150 -51.55 -24.37 -33.18
CA GLN A 150 -51.60 -24.82 -34.60
C GLN A 150 -50.26 -24.61 -35.38
N PRO A 151 -50.02 -25.24 -36.57
CA PRO A 151 -48.81 -26.04 -36.88
C PRO A 151 -47.89 -25.54 -38.04
N ALA A 152 -46.74 -26.22 -38.25
CA ALA A 152 -45.60 -25.87 -39.15
C ALA A 152 -45.77 -26.24 -40.65
N PRO A 153 -44.88 -25.83 -41.61
CA PRO A 153 -43.69 -26.66 -41.91
C PRO A 153 -42.40 -25.99 -42.49
N ALA A 154 -41.28 -26.67 -42.18
CA ALA A 154 -40.01 -26.94 -42.90
C ALA A 154 -39.34 -25.95 -43.87
N ARG A 155 -38.05 -25.63 -43.59
CA ARG A 155 -36.96 -25.68 -44.60
C ARG A 155 -35.64 -26.15 -43.99
N SER A 156 -35.10 -27.23 -44.54
CA SER A 156 -33.78 -27.79 -44.24
C SER A 156 -32.66 -27.06 -44.99
N ARG A 157 -31.57 -26.70 -44.30
CA ARG A 157 -30.23 -26.58 -44.90
C ARG A 157 -29.13 -26.94 -43.91
N ARG A 158 -28.57 -28.14 -44.14
CA ARG A 158 -27.18 -28.60 -43.92
C ARG A 158 -26.20 -27.42 -44.08
N GLY A 159 -25.18 -27.16 -43.28
CA GLY A 159 -24.47 -27.85 -42.20
C GLY A 159 -23.06 -27.23 -42.18
N LYS A 160 -22.68 -26.55 -41.09
CA LYS A 160 -21.31 -26.12 -40.78
C LYS A 160 -20.95 -26.73 -39.41
N PRO A 161 -19.73 -27.25 -39.22
CA PRO A 161 -19.39 -28.02 -38.03
C PRO A 161 -19.38 -27.10 -36.81
N ALA A 162 -20.32 -27.33 -35.89
CA ALA A 162 -20.36 -26.66 -34.60
C ALA A 162 -19.31 -27.33 -33.70
N ILE A 163 -18.34 -26.52 -33.32
CA ILE A 163 -17.34 -26.80 -32.29
C ILE A 163 -18.11 -27.23 -31.02
N PRO A 164 -17.70 -28.29 -30.30
CA PRO A 164 -18.39 -28.70 -29.09
C PRO A 164 -18.46 -27.53 -28.10
N ALA A 165 -19.62 -27.38 -27.47
CA ALA A 165 -19.83 -26.41 -26.43
C ALA A 165 -18.93 -26.78 -25.24
N TRP A 166 -18.36 -25.75 -24.63
CA TRP A 166 -17.48 -25.80 -23.46
C TRP A 166 -18.15 -26.39 -22.20
N GLU A 167 -19.42 -26.77 -22.26
CA GLU A 167 -20.14 -27.44 -21.17
C GLU A 167 -19.79 -28.94 -21.03
N ASP A 168 -19.26 -29.59 -22.08
CA ASP A 168 -18.77 -30.97 -21.99
C ASP A 168 -17.44 -31.11 -21.19
N VAL A 169 -16.78 -29.98 -20.87
CA VAL A 169 -15.55 -29.95 -20.07
C VAL A 169 -15.84 -29.78 -18.57
N LEU A 170 -16.99 -29.21 -18.21
CA LEU A 170 -17.33 -28.91 -16.81
C LEU A 170 -18.27 -29.95 -16.17
N LEU A 171 -19.02 -30.69 -16.96
CA LEU A 171 -19.81 -31.81 -16.48
C LEU A 171 -19.07 -33.09 -16.82
N GLY A 172 -18.18 -33.53 -15.92
CA GLY A 172 -17.41 -34.77 -16.02
C GLY A 172 -18.30 -36.02 -16.08
N VAL A 173 -18.94 -36.25 -17.21
CA VAL A 173 -19.60 -37.50 -17.58
C VAL A 173 -18.69 -38.18 -18.58
N ARG A 174 -18.00 -39.20 -18.10
CA ARG A 174 -17.30 -40.19 -18.92
C ARG A 174 -18.18 -40.65 -20.09
N SER A 175 -17.73 -40.32 -21.30
CA SER A 175 -18.14 -40.99 -22.52
C SER A 175 -17.92 -42.51 -22.36
N SER A 176 -19.00 -43.25 -22.48
CA SER A 176 -19.03 -44.67 -22.80
C SER A 176 -20.26 -44.82 -23.69
N GLY A 177 -20.23 -45.32 -24.90
CA GLY A 177 -19.25 -46.14 -25.59
C GLY A 177 -20.05 -46.86 -26.67
N GLN A 178 -19.41 -47.05 -27.81
CA GLN A 178 -19.93 -47.65 -29.03
C GLN A 178 -20.47 -49.08 -28.82
N GLY A 179 -21.56 -49.41 -29.54
CA GLY A 179 -22.16 -50.73 -29.71
C GLY A 179 -23.31 -50.67 -30.69
#